data_AF-A0A497EEX8-F1
#
_entry.id   AF-A0A497EEX8-F1
#
_cell.length_a   1.000
_cell.length_b   1.000
_cell.length_c   1.000
_cell.angle_alpha   90.00
_cell.angle_beta   90.00
_cell.angle_gamma   90.00
#
_symmetry.space_group_name_H-M   'P 1'
#
loop_
_entity.id
_entity.type
_entity.pdbx_description
1 polymer ?
#
loop_
_entity_poly.entity_id
_entity_poly.type
_entity_poly.pdbx_seq_one_letter_code
_entity_poly.pdbx_strand_id
1 'polypeptide(L)' 'MTTGTAVPSPLEVIRLGHPVLRQVAEPVPEEFFGTGRLNDLYRNMVQTMISEDGVGLAAPQVAEGLRLFVYWVPG' A
#
# COMPACT_ATOMS: atom_id res chain seq x y z
N MET A 1 -16.81 -15.49 -10.62
CA MET A 1 -16.68 -15.70 -9.16
C MET A 1 -16.56 -14.32 -8.54
N THR A 2 -17.62 -13.86 -7.89
CA THR A 2 -17.74 -12.50 -7.36
C THR A 2 -16.98 -12.46 -6.04
N THR A 3 -15.74 -11.95 -6.02
CA THR A 3 -15.04 -11.71 -4.76
C THR A 3 -15.79 -10.61 -4.04
N GLY A 4 -16.40 -10.94 -2.89
CA GLY A 4 -17.02 -9.95 -2.03
C GLY A 4 -15.99 -8.86 -1.70
N THR A 5 -16.37 -7.60 -1.92
CA THR A 5 -15.50 -6.45 -1.61
C THR A 5 -15.20 -6.47 -0.12
N ALA A 6 -14.01 -6.96 0.27
CA ALA A 6 -13.53 -6.82 1.62
C ALA A 6 -13.45 -5.32 1.95
N VAL A 7 -13.93 -4.95 3.13
CA VAL A 7 -13.84 -3.57 3.63
C VAL A 7 -12.36 -3.25 3.83
N PRO A 8 -11.84 -2.12 3.31
CA PRO A 8 -10.44 -1.74 3.50
C PRO A 8 -10.10 -1.64 4.99
N SER A 9 -8.93 -2.14 5.36
CA SER A 9 -8.39 -2.07 6.72
C SER A 9 -7.13 -1.19 6.70
N PRO A 10 -7.08 -0.08 7.48
CA PRO A 10 -5.89 0.76 7.55
C PRO A 10 -4.66 -0.02 7.99
N LEU A 11 -3.52 0.30 7.38
CA LEU A 11 -2.21 -0.28 7.68
C LEU A 11 -1.46 0.62 8.66
N GLU A 12 -0.57 0.04 9.45
CA GLU A 12 0.30 0.80 10.35
C GLU A 12 1.38 1.54 9.55
N VAL A 13 1.44 2.86 9.69
CA VAL A 13 2.53 3.66 9.12
C VAL A 13 3.75 3.59 10.03
N ILE A 14 4.78 2.90 9.56
CA ILE A 14 6.03 2.75 10.29
C ILE A 14 6.85 4.05 10.30
N ARG A 15 7.63 4.25 11.36
CA ARG A 15 8.44 5.47 11.56
C ARG A 15 9.92 5.25 11.24
N LEU A 16 10.66 6.35 11.15
CA LEU A 16 12.11 6.35 10.95
C LEU A 16 12.81 5.44 11.98
N GLY A 17 13.64 4.53 11.49
CA GLY A 17 14.27 3.48 12.30
C GLY A 17 14.02 2.09 11.74
N HIS A 18 12.86 1.86 11.13
CA HIS A 18 12.55 0.58 10.51
C HIS A 18 13.46 0.30 9.29
N PRO A 19 14.07 -0.89 9.18
CA PRO A 19 15.08 -1.19 8.15
C PRO A 19 14.54 -1.10 6.71
N VAL A 20 13.28 -1.46 6.49
CA VAL A 20 12.64 -1.42 5.15
C VAL A 20 12.66 -0.01 4.53
N LEU A 21 12.65 1.05 5.36
CA LEU A 21 12.71 2.44 4.89
C LEU A 21 14.09 2.82 4.31
N ARG A 22 15.11 1.97 4.48
CA ARG A 22 16.47 2.15 3.97
C ARG A 22 16.84 1.12 2.90
N GLN A 23 15.92 0.24 2.54
CA GLN A 23 16.14 -0.79 1.52
C GLN A 23 15.57 -0.32 0.19
N VAL A 24 16.17 -0.80 -0.90
CA VAL A 24 15.58 -0.65 -2.24
C VAL A 24 14.37 -1.57 -2.29
N ALA A 25 13.20 -1.02 -2.59
CA ALA A 25 11.99 -1.82 -2.73
C ALA A 25 12.12 -2.79 -3.92
N GLU A 26 11.52 -3.96 -3.80
CA GLU A 26 11.54 -4.99 -4.85
C GLU A 26 10.42 -4.76 -5.87
N PRO A 27 10.59 -5.18 -7.14
CA PRO A 27 9.49 -5.19 -8.10
C PRO A 27 8.26 -5.93 -7.55
N VAL A 28 7.08 -5.48 -7.97
CA VAL A 28 5.85 -6.22 -7.65
C VAL A 28 5.91 -7.60 -8.34
N PRO A 29 5.76 -8.72 -7.61
CA PRO A 29 5.81 -10.04 -8.20
C PRO A 29 4.70 -10.27 -9.24
N GLU A 30 5.01 -10.89 -10.36
CA GLU A 30 4.05 -11.15 -11.45
C GLU A 30 2.87 -12.00 -10.98
N GLU A 31 3.10 -12.91 -10.04
CA GLU A 31 2.07 -13.76 -9.45
C GLU A 31 1.04 -12.99 -8.61
N PHE A 32 1.26 -11.71 -8.28
CA PHE A 32 0.23 -10.93 -7.57
C PHE A 32 -0.83 -10.38 -8.52
N PHE A 33 -0.52 -10.25 -9.80
CA PHE A 33 -1.45 -9.73 -10.79
C PHE A 33 -2.58 -10.74 -11.04
N GLY A 34 -3.83 -10.25 -11.12
CA GLY A 34 -5.01 -11.09 -11.32
C GLY A 34 -5.49 -11.89 -10.08
N THR A 35 -4.74 -11.85 -8.96
CA THR A 35 -5.10 -12.61 -7.73
C THR A 35 -6.00 -11.85 -6.75
N GLY A 36 -6.18 -10.54 -6.94
CA GLY A 36 -6.82 -9.66 -5.97
C GLY A 36 -5.90 -9.14 -4.88
N ARG A 37 -4.70 -9.73 -4.68
CA ARG A 37 -3.75 -9.28 -3.64
C ARG A 37 -3.32 -7.83 -3.78
N LEU A 38 -3.02 -7.38 -5.00
CA LEU A 38 -2.73 -5.96 -5.26
C LEU A 38 -3.96 -5.08 -5.05
N ASN A 39 -5.15 -5.63 -5.30
CA ASN A 39 -6.39 -4.92 -5.12
C ASN A 39 -6.62 -4.58 -3.63
N ASP A 40 -6.46 -5.58 -2.77
CA ASP A 40 -6.59 -5.42 -1.33
C ASP A 40 -5.49 -4.51 -0.77
N LEU A 41 -4.24 -4.67 -1.21
CA LEU A 41 -3.13 -3.83 -0.79
C LEU A 41 -3.34 -2.36 -1.17
N TYR A 42 -3.68 -2.05 -2.43
CA TYR A 42 -3.87 -0.65 -2.83
C TYR A 42 -5.04 -0.01 -2.07
N ARG A 43 -6.13 -0.74 -1.83
CA ARG A 43 -7.29 -0.22 -1.10
C ARG A 43 -6.93 0.14 0.34
N ASN A 44 -6.19 -0.74 1.00
CA ASN A 44 -5.71 -0.51 2.36
C ASN A 44 -4.73 0.67 2.40
N MET A 45 -3.81 0.78 1.42
CA MET A 45 -2.90 1.92 1.30
C MET A 45 -3.63 3.24 1.07
N VAL A 46 -4.65 3.28 0.20
CA VAL A 46 -5.48 4.49 -0.03
C VAL A 46 -6.22 4.89 1.24
N GLN A 47 -6.85 3.94 1.93
CA GLN A 47 -7.54 4.22 3.18
C GLN A 47 -6.58 4.75 4.25
N THR A 48 -5.38 4.17 4.34
CA THR A 48 -4.32 4.63 5.26
C THR A 48 -3.89 6.05 4.94
N MET A 49 -3.62 6.36 3.67
CA MET A 49 -3.24 7.68 3.21
C MET A 49 -4.29 8.74 3.58
N ILE A 50 -5.57 8.44 3.36
CA ILE A 50 -6.69 9.34 3.74
C ILE A 50 -6.76 9.50 5.26
N SER A 51 -6.57 8.42 6.02
CA SER A 51 -6.67 8.45 7.49
C SER A 51 -5.51 9.22 8.15
N GLU A 52 -4.38 9.35 7.46
CA GLU A 52 -3.20 10.13 7.88
C GLU A 52 -3.17 11.54 7.27
N ASP A 53 -4.27 12.00 6.65
CA ASP A 53 -4.37 13.29 5.94
C ASP A 53 -3.23 13.51 4.91
N GLY A 54 -2.77 12.41 4.29
CA GLY A 54 -1.64 12.39 3.37
C GLY A 54 -2.02 12.61 1.90
N VAL A 55 -1.08 13.15 1.12
CA VAL A 55 -1.20 13.30 -0.35
C VAL A 55 -0.66 12.09 -1.13
N GLY A 56 0.10 11.23 -0.46
CA GLY A 56 0.71 10.03 -1.03
C GLY A 56 1.23 9.09 0.04
N LEU A 57 1.32 7.81 -0.31
CA LEU A 57 1.84 6.75 0.56
C LEU A 57 2.55 5.68 -0.28
N ALA A 58 3.81 5.39 0.06
CA ALA A 58 4.59 4.32 -0.55
C ALA A 58 4.47 3.02 0.27
N ALA A 59 4.46 1.86 -0.38
CA ALA A 59 4.34 0.56 0.27
C ALA A 59 5.38 0.33 1.39
N PRO A 60 6.65 0.77 1.26
CA PRO A 60 7.61 0.63 2.35
C PRO A 60 7.19 1.34 3.65
N GLN A 61 6.38 2.40 3.58
CA GLN A 61 5.87 3.11 4.78
C GLN A 61 4.84 2.30 5.56
N VAL A 62 4.34 1.20 5.01
CA VAL A 62 3.43 0.25 5.67
C VAL A 62 4.06 -1.13 5.79
N ALA A 63 5.40 -1.18 5.86
CA ALA A 63 6.23 -2.37 5.95
C ALA A 63 6.18 -3.32 4.74
N GLU A 64 5.57 -2.90 3.63
CA GLU A 64 5.53 -3.65 2.38
C GLU A 64 6.71 -3.24 1.47
N GLY A 65 7.74 -4.07 1.37
CA GLY A 65 8.97 -3.80 0.62
C GLY A 65 8.84 -3.79 -0.91
N LEU A 66 7.71 -3.33 -1.45
CA LEU A 66 7.36 -3.38 -2.87
C LEU A 66 7.48 -2.01 -3.55
N ARG A 67 7.84 -1.99 -4.84
CA ARG A 67 7.85 -0.80 -5.72
C ARG A 67 6.41 -0.42 -6.09
N LEU A 68 5.66 0.07 -5.11
CA LEU A 68 4.27 0.48 -5.23
C LEU A 68 4.05 1.75 -4.40
N PHE A 69 3.29 2.70 -4.95
CA PHE A 69 2.83 3.86 -4.22
C PHE A 69 1.43 4.27 -4.67
N VAL A 70 0.70 4.94 -3.79
CA VAL A 70 -0.57 5.60 -4.08
C VAL A 70 -0.42 7.10 -3.87
N TYR A 71 -1.18 7.89 -4.61
CA TYR A 71 -1.21 9.34 -4.44
C TYR A 71 -2.59 9.87 -4.79
N TRP A 72 -2.97 10.99 -4.17
CA TRP A 72 -4.18 11.72 -4.49
C TRP A 72 -3.88 13.20 -4.49
N VAL A 73 -4.25 13.86 -5.58
CA VAL A 73 -4.13 15.31 -5.75
C VAL A 73 -5.53 15.83 -6.04
N PRO A 74 -6.14 16.63 -5.15
CA PRO A 74 -7.40 17.29 -5.45
C PRO A 74 -7.23 18.27 -6.61
N GLY A 75 -8.23 18.30 -7.48
CA GLY A 75 -8.41 19.31 -8.52
C GLY A 75 -9.69 20.08 -8.30
#